data_AF-A0A1Q7NIV9-F1
#
_entry.id   AF-A0A1Q7NIV9-F1
#
_cell.length_a   1.000
_cell.length_b   1.000
_cell.length_c   1.000
_cell.angle_alpha   90.00
_cell.angle_beta   90.00
_cell.angle_gamma   90.00
#
_symmetry.space_group_name_H-M   'P 1'
#
loop_
_entity.id
_entity.type
_entity.pdbx_description
1 polymer ?
#
loop_
_entity_poly.entity_id
_entity_poly.type
_entity_poly.pdbx_seq_one_letter_code
_entity_poly.pdbx_strand_id
1 'polypeptide(L)'
;MAVQLEKTGEYEAACEALSEFWPELDGPLNLNELDEATKADVLQRVGALAGWLGSTDQTEGSQERAKDLITQSLDLFQHLGLSERVAEARGDLALSYWREGSYDEARATLAEALDSLGEKDSDLRALLLIRAGIIEARTQQLHEAMRFYNEASPLLDRSEDHALKGQFHNGYGLVFSQLAVPEHREDYLDRALMEYTYLFFTIGKYDDAHKHLDRARHLFFAQNDVGAVAQVDDTRARTLLAEGRVAEAERVARNAVRTLEKGDEQAVLAEALTTHGVAFARLGDYPSAKRLLQRAIEVAETTGDPEGAGRAKLSIIEELSGQTPAPQLVSIYQSAAKLLKQSQDPSTSKRLIACAQKVIEGLRTREFQGYEAKDLSWASFKREIRKAEKALLARALREAEGSVTKAAHLLGFKHHQSLISIINIRHKDLLKTRSRIRKRRRHIFSESRKPKKPADKGINKRNSTIKILHAEDDLTVASLLAEMFTLQAWKVEVCIDGTHALERLSSKTHYDVLIFDKDLPGLNGLELVSRVRSIPHHRRTPIIMLSGEECEKAPATIARVLNITLKNK
;
A
#
# COMPACT_ATOMS: atom_id res chain seq x y z
N MET A 1 3.93 7.23 12.46
CA MET A 1 3.42 8.57 12.09
C MET A 1 4.54 9.43 11.53
N ALA A 2 5.58 9.76 12.31
CA ALA A 2 6.75 10.54 11.84
C ALA A 2 7.34 10.07 10.50
N VAL A 3 7.58 8.76 10.33
CA VAL A 3 8.06 8.16 9.06
C VAL A 3 7.17 8.53 7.84
N GLN A 4 5.85 8.59 8.02
CA GLN A 4 4.94 8.93 6.92
C GLN A 4 4.95 10.42 6.60
N LEU A 5 5.14 11.27 7.62
CA LEU A 5 5.29 12.72 7.48
C LEU A 5 6.62 13.08 6.81
N GLU A 6 7.72 12.39 7.17
CA GLU A 6 9.02 12.50 6.49
C GLU A 6 8.92 12.15 5.00
N LYS A 7 8.21 11.07 4.65
CA LYS A 7 8.00 10.66 3.24
C LYS A 7 7.24 11.69 2.42
N THR A 8 6.40 12.51 3.07
CA THR A 8 5.63 13.58 2.43
C THR A 8 6.33 14.95 2.50
N GLY A 9 7.52 15.01 3.11
CA GLY A 9 8.31 16.24 3.25
C GLY A 9 7.83 17.16 4.40
N GLU A 10 6.93 16.69 5.25
CA GLU A 10 6.41 17.41 6.41
C GLU A 10 7.31 17.21 7.64
N TYR A 11 8.56 17.68 7.55
CA TYR A 11 9.59 17.43 8.57
C TYR A 11 9.29 18.08 9.94
N GLU A 12 8.67 19.26 9.96
CA GLU A 12 8.22 19.92 11.20
C GLU A 12 7.12 19.10 11.90
N ALA A 13 6.11 18.65 11.15
CA ALA A 13 5.06 17.78 11.66
C ALA A 13 5.60 16.41 12.11
N ALA A 14 6.65 15.90 11.44
CA ALA A 14 7.33 14.69 11.87
C ALA A 14 8.03 14.86 13.23
N CYS A 15 8.58 16.04 13.52
CA CYS A 15 9.15 16.36 14.83
C CYS A 15 8.06 16.48 15.90
N GLU A 16 6.93 17.13 15.59
CA GLU A 16 5.77 17.19 16.48
C GLU A 16 5.24 15.79 16.81
N ALA A 17 5.22 14.89 15.83
CA ALA A 17 4.83 13.49 16.00
C ALA A 17 5.75 12.70 16.94
N LEU A 18 6.96 13.18 17.19
CA LEU A 18 7.95 12.58 18.11
C LEU A 18 8.09 13.35 19.43
N SER A 19 7.34 14.44 19.63
CA SER A 19 7.48 15.34 20.79
C SER A 19 7.36 14.66 22.16
N GLU A 20 6.62 13.55 22.27
CA GLU A 20 6.55 12.74 23.52
C GLU A 20 7.94 12.16 23.89
N PHE A 21 8.72 11.76 22.89
CA PHE A 21 10.03 11.14 23.06
C PHE A 21 11.19 12.13 22.86
N TRP A 22 10.96 13.20 22.10
CA TRP A 22 11.91 14.23 21.72
C TRP A 22 11.27 15.63 21.89
N PRO A 23 11.13 16.10 23.13
CA PRO A 23 10.37 17.32 23.44
C PRO A 23 11.08 18.62 23.03
N GLU A 24 12.41 18.60 22.96
CA GLU A 24 13.25 19.73 22.56
C GLU A 24 14.33 19.23 21.60
N LEU A 25 14.62 20.01 20.55
CA LEU A 25 15.52 19.61 19.45
C LEU A 25 16.90 19.12 19.96
N ASP A 26 17.48 19.85 20.90
CA ASP A 26 18.78 19.52 21.51
C ASP A 26 18.66 18.86 22.89
N GLY A 27 17.43 18.65 23.39
CA GLY A 27 17.16 18.12 24.72
C GLY A 27 17.27 16.59 24.85
N PRO A 28 17.33 16.03 26.06
CA PRO A 28 17.44 14.58 26.26
C PRO A 28 16.19 13.82 25.75
N LEU A 29 16.39 12.57 25.30
CA LEU A 29 15.31 11.71 24.84
C LEU A 29 14.63 10.95 25.97
N ASN A 30 13.29 10.87 25.91
CA ASN A 30 12.47 10.15 26.88
C ASN A 30 12.27 8.69 26.45
N LEU A 31 13.25 7.82 26.72
CA LEU A 31 13.24 6.42 26.26
C LEU A 31 12.96 5.37 27.35
N ASN A 32 12.81 5.79 28.61
CA ASN A 32 12.87 4.89 29.78
C ASN A 32 11.77 3.82 29.86
N GLU A 33 10.63 4.03 29.19
CA GLU A 33 9.48 3.12 29.24
C GLU A 33 9.26 2.28 27.96
N LEU A 34 10.17 2.41 26.99
CA LEU A 34 10.07 1.74 25.70
C LEU A 34 10.77 0.37 25.72
N ASP A 35 10.31 -0.57 24.89
CA ASP A 35 11.08 -1.78 24.60
C ASP A 35 12.27 -1.48 23.67
N GLU A 36 13.27 -2.35 23.66
CA GLU A 36 14.53 -2.13 22.92
C GLU A 36 14.32 -1.90 21.41
N ALA A 37 13.32 -2.53 20.79
CA ALA A 37 13.05 -2.34 19.37
C ALA A 37 12.45 -0.95 19.11
N THR A 38 11.47 -0.55 19.93
CA THR A 38 10.87 0.78 19.83
C THR A 38 11.87 1.89 20.17
N LYS A 39 12.77 1.67 21.14
CA LYS A 39 13.87 2.60 21.44
C LYS A 39 14.76 2.82 20.22
N ALA A 40 15.16 1.73 19.55
CA ALA A 40 15.96 1.81 18.35
C ALA A 40 15.24 2.60 17.25
N ASP A 41 13.96 2.28 16.95
CA ASP A 41 13.17 3.01 15.97
C ASP A 41 13.10 4.52 16.28
N VAL A 42 12.88 4.91 17.55
CA VAL A 42 12.85 6.32 17.96
C VAL A 42 14.22 6.98 17.82
N LEU A 43 15.29 6.32 18.26
CA LEU A 43 16.67 6.82 18.14
C LEU A 43 17.06 7.07 16.68
N GLN A 44 16.78 6.12 15.79
CA GLN A 44 17.04 6.27 14.35
C GLN A 44 16.30 7.48 13.80
N ARG A 45 15.01 7.61 14.12
CA ARG A 45 14.15 8.59 13.48
C ARG A 45 14.42 10.01 13.97
N VAL A 46 14.64 10.17 15.28
CA VAL A 46 15.09 11.44 15.85
C VAL A 46 16.47 11.81 15.32
N GLY A 47 17.41 10.86 15.23
CA GLY A 47 18.73 11.12 14.67
C GLY A 47 18.66 11.60 13.21
N ALA A 48 17.86 10.95 12.38
CA ALA A 48 17.65 11.35 10.98
C ALA A 48 17.05 12.76 10.85
N LEU A 49 16.05 13.10 11.66
CA LEU A 49 15.40 14.42 11.68
C LEU A 49 16.32 15.51 12.22
N ALA A 50 17.02 15.26 13.32
CA ALA A 50 18.01 16.18 13.89
C ALA A 50 19.11 16.50 12.88
N GLY A 51 19.59 15.49 12.14
CA GLY A 51 20.57 15.68 11.08
C GLY A 51 20.02 16.48 9.88
N TRP A 52 18.73 16.35 9.56
CA TRP A 52 18.10 17.16 8.51
C TRP A 52 17.92 18.62 8.94
N LEU A 53 17.30 18.86 10.09
CA LEU A 53 17.04 20.21 10.64
C LEU A 53 18.34 20.97 10.94
N GLY A 54 19.32 20.28 11.51
CA GLY A 54 20.61 20.89 11.78
C GLY A 54 21.35 21.34 10.52
N SER A 55 21.08 20.69 9.38
CA SER A 55 21.60 21.12 8.08
C SER A 55 20.84 22.29 7.47
N THR A 56 19.54 22.44 7.74
CA THR A 56 18.76 23.59 7.27
C THR A 56 19.07 24.84 8.08
N ASP A 57 19.24 24.68 9.39
CA ASP A 57 19.37 25.79 10.34
C ASP A 57 20.84 26.15 10.65
N GLN A 58 21.80 25.42 10.06
CA GLN A 58 23.26 25.58 10.27
C GLN A 58 23.68 25.52 11.74
N THR A 59 23.00 24.72 12.56
CA THR A 59 23.32 24.57 13.99
C THR A 59 24.57 23.71 14.17
N GLU A 60 25.61 24.28 14.80
CA GLU A 60 26.86 23.58 15.11
C GLU A 60 26.62 22.37 16.04
N GLY A 61 27.23 21.22 15.73
CA GLY A 61 27.13 19.98 16.54
C GLY A 61 25.89 19.09 16.27
N SER A 62 24.95 19.55 15.45
CA SER A 62 23.72 18.80 15.11
C SER A 62 23.99 17.47 14.36
N GLN A 63 24.99 17.45 13.48
CA GLN A 63 25.38 16.24 12.75
C GLN A 63 26.07 15.20 13.66
N GLU A 64 26.87 15.64 14.62
CA GLU A 64 27.50 14.74 15.60
C GLU A 64 26.45 14.04 16.45
N ARG A 65 25.48 14.81 16.96
CA ARG A 65 24.32 14.27 17.67
C ARG A 65 23.49 13.31 16.81
N ALA A 66 23.22 13.65 15.55
CA ALA A 66 22.50 12.77 14.63
C ALA A 66 23.21 11.41 14.46
N LYS A 67 24.53 11.43 14.24
CA LYS A 67 25.35 10.22 14.13
C LYS A 67 25.32 9.39 15.41
N ASP A 68 25.44 10.02 16.58
CA ASP A 68 25.42 9.32 17.88
C ASP A 68 24.09 8.60 18.11
N LEU A 69 22.97 9.26 17.82
CA LEU A 69 21.64 8.68 17.97
C LEU A 69 21.41 7.52 17.00
N ILE A 70 21.80 7.68 15.73
CA ILE A 70 21.65 6.62 14.71
C ILE A 70 22.57 5.44 15.04
N THR A 71 23.78 5.68 15.54
CA THR A 71 24.72 4.62 15.95
C THR A 71 24.17 3.81 17.12
N GLN A 72 23.61 4.48 18.14
CA GLN A 72 22.93 3.78 19.24
C GLN A 72 21.75 2.93 18.75
N SER A 73 20.96 3.44 17.81
CA SER A 73 19.90 2.65 17.18
C SER A 73 20.44 1.43 16.45
N LEU A 74 21.54 1.59 15.73
CA LEU A 74 22.16 0.54 14.93
C LEU A 74 22.64 -0.60 15.84
N ASP A 75 23.30 -0.28 16.95
CA ASP A 75 23.74 -1.27 17.95
C ASP A 75 22.56 -2.06 18.52
N LEU A 76 21.45 -1.38 18.82
CA LEU A 76 20.24 -2.04 19.31
C LEU A 76 19.62 -2.97 18.26
N PHE A 77 19.50 -2.54 17.00
CA PHE A 77 18.99 -3.40 15.93
C PHE A 77 19.90 -4.61 15.67
N GLN A 78 21.22 -4.44 15.79
CA GLN A 78 22.17 -5.56 15.71
C GLN A 78 21.97 -6.56 16.85
N HIS A 79 21.84 -6.08 18.09
CA HIS A 79 21.57 -6.94 19.26
C HIS A 79 20.25 -7.72 19.12
N LEU A 80 19.25 -7.12 18.48
CA LEU A 80 17.95 -7.75 18.22
C LEU A 80 17.96 -8.68 17.00
N GLY A 81 19.03 -8.71 16.21
CA GLY A 81 19.15 -9.51 14.99
C GLY A 81 18.27 -9.03 13.83
N LEU A 82 17.90 -7.74 13.81
CA LEU A 82 17.03 -7.14 12.80
C LEU A 82 17.84 -6.59 11.62
N SER A 83 18.33 -7.47 10.75
CA SER A 83 19.28 -7.12 9.67
C SER A 83 18.78 -6.04 8.71
N GLU A 84 17.51 -6.07 8.31
CA GLU A 84 16.90 -5.05 7.44
C GLU A 84 16.93 -3.66 8.10
N ARG A 85 16.61 -3.59 9.40
CA ARG A 85 16.64 -2.32 10.15
C ARG A 85 18.05 -1.80 10.37
N VAL A 86 19.02 -2.70 10.54
CA VAL A 86 20.45 -2.33 10.58
C VAL A 86 20.87 -1.69 9.25
N ALA A 87 20.48 -2.27 8.11
CA ALA A 87 20.80 -1.72 6.79
C ALA A 87 20.15 -0.34 6.57
N GLU A 88 18.88 -0.18 6.97
CA GLU A 88 18.18 1.11 6.91
C GLU A 88 18.89 2.17 7.77
N ALA A 89 19.22 1.85 9.02
CA ALA A 89 19.91 2.75 9.94
C ALA A 89 21.30 3.15 9.43
N ARG A 90 22.05 2.21 8.84
CA ARG A 90 23.31 2.53 8.14
C ARG A 90 23.10 3.51 7.00
N GLY A 91 22.03 3.34 6.23
CA GLY A 91 21.66 4.29 5.19
C GLY A 91 21.41 5.71 5.72
N ASP A 92 20.79 5.85 6.89
CA ASP A 92 20.57 7.17 7.52
C ASP A 92 21.87 7.76 8.08
N LEU A 93 22.73 6.90 8.64
CA LEU A 93 24.06 7.28 9.12
C LEU A 93 24.95 7.80 7.98
N ALA A 94 24.92 7.14 6.82
CA ALA A 94 25.65 7.57 5.64
C ALA A 94 25.24 8.97 5.17
N LEU A 95 23.94 9.31 5.22
CA LEU A 95 23.47 10.67 4.92
C LEU A 95 23.99 11.70 5.93
N SER A 96 24.19 11.32 7.19
CA SER A 96 24.75 12.20 8.21
C SER A 96 26.23 12.48 7.95
N TYR A 97 27.02 11.46 7.63
CA TYR A 97 28.41 11.63 7.18
C TYR A 97 28.50 12.50 5.90
N TRP A 98 27.59 12.29 4.95
CA TRP A 98 27.53 13.10 3.73
C TRP A 98 27.29 14.59 4.02
N ARG A 99 26.38 14.93 4.94
CA ARG A 99 26.09 16.33 5.32
C ARG A 99 27.27 17.01 5.99
N GLU A 100 28.09 16.26 6.72
CA GLU A 100 29.32 16.74 7.36
C GLU A 100 30.48 16.90 6.36
N GLY A 101 30.38 16.28 5.18
CA GLY A 101 31.43 16.28 4.15
C GLY A 101 32.38 15.07 4.21
N SER A 102 32.13 14.13 5.11
CA SER A 102 32.84 12.84 5.24
C SER A 102 32.36 11.83 4.19
N TYR A 103 32.68 12.11 2.91
CA TYR A 103 32.14 11.35 1.78
C TYR A 103 32.64 9.91 1.70
N ASP A 104 33.88 9.63 2.13
CA ASP A 104 34.43 8.28 2.07
C ASP A 104 33.80 7.37 3.13
N GLU A 105 33.56 7.90 4.32
CA GLU A 105 32.80 7.23 5.38
C GLU A 105 31.33 7.00 4.96
N ALA A 106 30.71 7.99 4.30
CA ALA A 106 29.36 7.86 3.77
C ALA A 106 29.25 6.73 2.74
N ARG A 107 30.21 6.64 1.81
CA ARG A 107 30.30 5.57 0.80
C ARG A 107 30.49 4.19 1.43
N ALA A 108 31.46 4.06 2.34
CA ALA A 108 31.75 2.81 3.01
C ALA A 108 30.52 2.31 3.78
N THR A 109 29.85 3.20 4.51
CA THR A 109 28.64 2.88 5.29
C THR A 109 27.49 2.40 4.40
N LEU A 110 27.28 3.03 3.24
CA LEU A 110 26.24 2.61 2.28
C LEU A 110 26.56 1.29 1.57
N ALA A 111 27.83 1.07 1.22
CA ALA A 111 28.27 -0.19 0.62
C ALA A 111 27.99 -1.37 1.58
N GLU A 112 28.36 -1.23 2.86
CA GLU A 112 28.06 -2.24 3.88
C GLU A 112 26.55 -2.48 4.05
N ALA A 113 25.74 -1.42 3.97
CA ALA A 113 24.29 -1.54 4.05
C ALA A 113 23.73 -2.35 2.87
N LEU A 114 24.15 -2.02 1.64
CA LEU A 114 23.72 -2.71 0.41
C LEU A 114 24.17 -4.17 0.36
N ASP A 115 25.38 -4.48 0.83
CA ASP A 115 25.94 -5.84 0.87
C ASP A 115 25.21 -6.73 1.90
N SER A 116 24.60 -6.12 2.92
CA SER A 116 23.87 -6.84 3.96
C SER A 116 22.43 -7.21 3.60
N LEU A 117 21.89 -6.68 2.49
CA LEU A 117 20.52 -6.92 2.04
C LEU A 117 20.39 -8.15 1.14
N GLY A 118 19.26 -8.86 1.26
CA GLY A 118 18.92 -9.97 0.38
C GLY A 118 18.08 -9.55 -0.83
N GLU A 119 17.77 -10.49 -1.74
CA GLU A 119 16.95 -10.24 -2.93
C GLU A 119 15.48 -9.84 -2.64
N LYS A 120 15.01 -10.04 -1.39
CA LYS A 120 13.61 -9.77 -1.00
C LYS A 120 13.36 -8.32 -0.61
N ASP A 121 14.40 -7.53 -0.38
CA ASP A 121 14.32 -6.20 0.21
C ASP A 121 14.31 -5.12 -0.89
N SER A 122 13.48 -5.30 -1.93
CA SER A 122 13.56 -4.50 -3.16
C SER A 122 13.39 -2.99 -2.93
N ASP A 123 12.46 -2.57 -2.08
CA ASP A 123 12.20 -1.15 -1.80
C ASP A 123 13.30 -0.52 -0.94
N LEU A 124 13.78 -1.25 0.07
CA LEU A 124 14.88 -0.78 0.91
C LEU A 124 16.19 -0.72 0.11
N ARG A 125 16.46 -1.71 -0.75
CA ARG A 125 17.60 -1.69 -1.66
C ARG A 125 17.50 -0.50 -2.63
N ALA A 126 16.33 -0.25 -3.22
CA ALA A 126 16.11 0.91 -4.08
C ALA A 126 16.38 2.24 -3.34
N LEU A 127 15.89 2.38 -2.10
CA LEU A 127 16.15 3.54 -1.26
C LEU A 127 17.65 3.77 -1.02
N LEU A 128 18.40 2.72 -0.67
CA LEU A 128 19.84 2.84 -0.43
C LEU A 128 20.61 3.18 -1.71
N LEU A 129 20.23 2.61 -2.86
CA LEU A 129 20.81 2.96 -4.17
C LEU A 129 20.54 4.42 -4.54
N ILE A 130 19.32 4.93 -4.32
CA ILE A 130 18.99 6.35 -4.52
C ILE A 130 19.89 7.23 -3.65
N ARG A 131 20.08 6.88 -2.37
CA ARG A 131 20.96 7.63 -1.46
C ARG A 131 22.42 7.62 -1.89
N ALA A 132 22.93 6.48 -2.36
CA ALA A 132 24.27 6.39 -2.95
C ALA A 132 24.39 7.32 -4.18
N GLY A 133 23.37 7.32 -5.05
CA GLY A 133 23.28 8.24 -6.19
C GLY A 133 23.33 9.72 -5.79
N ILE A 134 22.63 10.11 -4.72
CA ILE A 134 22.67 11.49 -4.19
C ILE A 134 24.09 11.88 -3.74
N ILE A 135 24.77 11.00 -3.01
CA ILE A 135 26.11 11.26 -2.49
C ILE A 135 27.11 11.43 -3.64
N GLU A 136 27.11 10.51 -4.61
CA GLU A 136 28.02 10.60 -5.74
C GLU A 136 27.77 11.84 -6.59
N ALA A 137 26.50 12.19 -6.84
CA ALA A 137 26.15 13.40 -7.58
C ALA A 137 26.69 14.68 -6.91
N ARG A 138 26.65 14.72 -5.57
CA ARG A 138 27.17 15.84 -4.79
C ARG A 138 28.69 15.96 -4.84
N THR A 139 29.38 14.84 -4.91
CA THR A 139 30.85 14.79 -5.12
C THR A 139 31.27 14.92 -6.59
N GLN A 140 30.34 15.27 -7.49
CA GLN A 140 30.54 15.39 -8.94
C GLN A 140 30.94 14.09 -9.65
N GLN A 141 30.74 12.93 -9.01
CA GLN A 141 30.91 11.60 -9.61
C GLN A 141 29.63 11.19 -10.35
N LEU A 142 29.24 11.98 -11.35
CA LEU A 142 27.91 11.89 -11.97
C LEU A 142 27.64 10.58 -12.71
N HIS A 143 28.66 9.94 -13.30
CA HIS A 143 28.51 8.62 -13.92
C HIS A 143 28.28 7.49 -12.90
N GLU A 144 28.95 7.54 -11.75
CA GLU A 144 28.71 6.59 -10.67
C GLU A 144 27.31 6.81 -10.07
N ALA A 145 26.88 8.07 -9.91
CA ALA A 145 25.52 8.39 -9.53
C ALA A 145 24.50 7.78 -10.51
N MET A 146 24.71 7.96 -11.82
CA MET A 146 23.88 7.37 -12.86
C MET A 146 23.83 5.84 -12.77
N ARG A 147 24.96 5.18 -12.49
CA ARG A 147 24.99 3.71 -12.31
C ARG A 147 24.06 3.27 -11.19
N PHE A 148 24.07 3.96 -10.03
CA PHE A 148 23.19 3.63 -8.92
C PHE A 148 21.71 3.85 -9.25
N TYR A 149 21.35 4.93 -9.95
CA TYR A 149 19.98 5.13 -10.42
C TYR A 149 19.55 4.06 -11.43
N ASN A 150 20.43 3.65 -12.35
CA ASN A 150 20.15 2.55 -13.28
C ASN A 150 19.89 1.22 -12.55
N GLU A 151 20.62 0.94 -11.47
CA GLU A 151 20.39 -0.24 -10.64
C GLU A 151 19.08 -0.14 -9.83
N ALA A 152 18.69 1.07 -9.41
CA ALA A 152 17.45 1.30 -8.66
C ALA A 152 16.18 1.20 -9.55
N SER A 153 16.28 1.59 -10.83
CA SER A 153 15.13 1.64 -11.76
C SER A 153 14.27 0.37 -11.79
N PRO A 154 14.82 -0.85 -12.04
CA PRO A 154 14.00 -2.06 -12.11
C PRO A 154 13.38 -2.49 -10.76
N LEU A 155 13.90 -1.97 -9.64
CA LEU A 155 13.34 -2.21 -8.32
C LEU A 155 12.15 -1.29 -8.06
N LEU A 156 12.18 -0.07 -8.58
CA LEU A 156 11.09 0.89 -8.45
C LEU A 156 9.90 0.57 -9.35
N ASP A 157 10.16 -0.08 -10.48
CA ASP A 157 9.08 -0.67 -11.28
C ASP A 157 8.18 -1.51 -10.38
N ARG A 158 8.74 -2.23 -9.39
CA ARG A 158 8.13 -3.11 -8.36
C ARG A 158 7.67 -2.44 -7.07
N SER A 159 7.82 -1.13 -6.92
CA SER A 159 7.46 -0.43 -5.68
C SER A 159 6.05 0.21 -5.74
N GLU A 160 5.26 0.03 -4.68
CA GLU A 160 3.99 0.77 -4.49
C GLU A 160 4.22 2.14 -3.83
N ASP A 161 5.45 2.44 -3.42
CA ASP A 161 5.78 3.67 -2.70
C ASP A 161 5.99 4.84 -3.68
N HIS A 162 4.95 5.66 -3.82
CA HIS A 162 4.98 6.86 -4.65
C HIS A 162 5.98 7.92 -4.18
N ALA A 163 6.26 8.00 -2.87
CA ALA A 163 7.25 8.92 -2.35
C ALA A 163 8.67 8.49 -2.76
N LEU A 164 8.93 7.18 -2.70
CA LEU A 164 10.20 6.60 -3.15
C LEU A 164 10.42 6.83 -4.66
N LYS A 165 9.38 6.63 -5.48
CA LYS A 165 9.43 6.96 -6.93
C LYS A 165 9.69 8.43 -7.18
N GLY A 166 9.06 9.33 -6.42
CA GLY A 166 9.32 10.76 -6.50
C GLY A 166 10.79 11.11 -6.21
N GLN A 167 11.36 10.55 -5.14
CA GLN A 167 12.78 10.74 -4.81
C GLN A 167 13.71 10.28 -5.92
N PHE A 168 13.43 9.12 -6.51
CA PHE A 168 14.17 8.59 -7.65
C PHE A 168 14.13 9.52 -8.86
N HIS A 169 12.94 9.87 -9.33
CA HIS A 169 12.76 10.68 -10.53
C HIS A 169 13.41 12.06 -10.38
N ASN A 170 13.30 12.67 -9.18
CA ASN A 170 13.96 13.94 -8.88
C ASN A 170 15.49 13.82 -8.95
N GLY A 171 16.06 12.81 -8.28
CA GLY A 171 17.50 12.60 -8.21
C GLY A 171 18.11 12.22 -9.55
N TYR A 172 17.44 11.35 -10.30
CA TYR A 172 17.90 10.89 -11.60
C TYR A 172 17.82 12.00 -12.66
N GLY A 173 16.71 12.76 -12.66
CA GLY A 173 16.56 13.95 -13.50
C GLY A 173 17.64 14.99 -13.23
N LEU A 174 18.02 15.20 -11.96
CA LEU A 174 19.12 16.09 -11.60
C LEU A 174 20.46 15.62 -12.19
N VAL A 175 20.79 14.33 -12.06
CA VAL A 175 22.05 13.78 -12.61
C VAL A 175 22.13 13.98 -14.12
N PHE A 176 21.07 13.65 -14.85
CA PHE A 176 21.01 13.89 -16.30
C PHE A 176 21.16 15.37 -16.65
N SER A 177 20.49 16.27 -15.92
CA SER A 177 20.61 17.72 -16.16
C SER A 177 22.04 18.24 -15.95
N GLN A 178 22.77 17.68 -14.98
CA GLN A 178 24.15 18.05 -14.67
C GLN A 178 25.14 17.49 -15.68
N LEU A 179 24.87 16.33 -16.29
CA LEU A 179 25.69 15.72 -17.33
C LEU A 179 25.44 16.30 -18.73
N ALA A 180 24.22 16.78 -19.00
CA ALA A 180 23.82 17.21 -20.33
C ALA A 180 24.71 18.33 -20.90
N VAL A 181 25.06 19.34 -20.08
CA VAL A 181 25.85 20.50 -20.53
C VAL A 181 27.33 20.15 -20.72
N PRO A 182 28.04 19.53 -19.74
CA PRO A 182 29.45 19.21 -19.89
C PRO A 182 29.74 18.19 -21.00
N GLU A 183 28.85 17.23 -21.22
CA GLU A 183 29.04 16.21 -22.26
C GLU A 183 28.48 16.60 -23.63
N HIS A 184 27.79 17.75 -23.72
CA HIS A 184 27.06 18.17 -24.92
C HIS A 184 26.06 17.11 -25.40
N ARG A 185 25.33 16.52 -24.46
CA ARG A 185 24.36 15.43 -24.67
C ARG A 185 22.94 15.96 -24.52
N GLU A 186 22.32 16.34 -25.64
CA GLU A 186 20.92 16.82 -25.64
C GLU A 186 19.94 15.72 -25.22
N ASP A 187 20.24 14.46 -25.52
CA ASP A 187 19.45 13.30 -25.10
C ASP A 187 19.37 13.14 -23.57
N TYR A 188 20.37 13.62 -22.83
CA TYR A 188 20.32 13.65 -21.36
C TYR A 188 19.40 14.75 -20.85
N LEU A 189 19.35 15.91 -21.52
CA LEU A 189 18.40 16.96 -21.18
C LEU A 189 16.95 16.48 -21.38
N ASP A 190 16.72 15.75 -22.46
CA ASP A 190 15.43 15.15 -22.78
C ASP A 190 15.01 14.14 -21.72
N ARG A 191 15.95 13.26 -21.32
CA ARG A 191 15.70 12.30 -20.26
C ARG A 191 15.38 12.97 -18.93
N ALA A 192 16.11 14.03 -18.56
CA ALA A 192 15.85 14.78 -17.33
C ALA A 192 14.41 15.34 -17.28
N LEU A 193 13.90 15.88 -18.39
CA LEU A 193 12.54 16.42 -18.45
C LEU A 193 11.46 15.35 -18.32
N MET A 194 11.71 14.16 -18.87
CA MET A 194 10.82 13.03 -18.70
C MET A 194 10.77 12.59 -17.24
N GLU A 195 11.92 12.47 -16.56
CA GLU A 195 11.95 12.13 -15.14
C GLU A 195 11.20 13.18 -14.28
N TYR A 196 11.41 14.48 -14.53
CA TYR A 196 10.64 15.52 -13.83
C TYR A 196 9.14 15.45 -14.10
N THR A 197 8.72 15.09 -15.32
CA THR A 197 7.31 14.90 -15.65
C THR A 197 6.70 13.79 -14.80
N TYR A 198 7.36 12.63 -14.69
CA TYR A 198 6.89 11.52 -13.86
C TYR A 198 6.80 11.88 -12.38
N LEU A 199 7.76 12.66 -11.87
CA LEU A 199 7.71 13.21 -10.52
C LEU A 199 6.43 14.03 -10.29
N PHE A 200 6.19 15.06 -11.11
CA PHE A 200 5.06 15.96 -10.93
C PHE A 200 3.71 15.26 -11.11
N PHE A 201 3.63 14.31 -12.03
CA PHE A 201 2.47 13.43 -12.20
C PHE A 201 2.20 12.60 -10.93
N THR A 202 3.23 11.97 -10.36
CA THR A 202 3.10 11.10 -9.18
C THR A 202 2.61 11.85 -7.94
N ILE A 203 3.00 13.12 -7.79
CA ILE A 203 2.58 13.96 -6.65
C ILE A 203 1.32 14.80 -6.93
N GLY A 204 0.64 14.58 -8.06
CA GLY A 204 -0.61 15.27 -8.41
C GLY A 204 -0.47 16.75 -8.78
N LYS A 205 0.75 17.24 -9.05
CA LYS A 205 1.02 18.62 -9.49
C LYS A 205 0.98 18.69 -11.02
N TYR A 206 -0.21 18.52 -11.58
CA TYR A 206 -0.35 18.34 -13.03
C TYR A 206 0.02 19.59 -13.85
N ASP A 207 -0.18 20.80 -13.34
CA ASP A 207 0.26 22.04 -13.99
C ASP A 207 1.78 22.07 -14.24
N ASP A 208 2.57 21.60 -13.27
CA ASP A 208 4.02 21.53 -13.39
C ASP A 208 4.44 20.40 -14.35
N ALA A 209 3.75 19.24 -14.29
CA ALA A 209 3.95 18.16 -15.25
C ALA A 209 3.73 18.65 -16.70
N HIS A 210 2.70 19.47 -16.94
CA HIS A 210 2.45 20.07 -18.25
C HIS A 210 3.56 20.99 -18.74
N LYS A 211 4.16 21.82 -17.88
CA LYS A 211 5.31 22.68 -18.23
C LYS A 211 6.51 21.85 -18.67
N HIS A 212 6.79 20.74 -17.96
CA HIS A 212 7.90 19.84 -18.31
C HIS A 212 7.63 19.10 -19.62
N LEU A 213 6.39 18.66 -19.85
CA LEU A 213 5.96 18.09 -21.13
C LEU A 213 6.08 19.09 -22.29
N ASP A 214 5.76 20.37 -22.09
CA ASP A 214 5.92 21.40 -23.14
C ASP A 214 7.37 21.56 -23.54
N ARG A 215 8.27 21.58 -22.55
CA ARG A 215 9.70 21.69 -22.79
C ARG A 215 10.29 20.46 -23.45
N ALA A 216 9.93 19.26 -22.99
CA ALA A 216 10.36 17.99 -23.60
C ALA A 216 9.92 17.91 -25.07
N ARG A 217 8.64 18.25 -25.33
CA ARG A 217 8.09 18.27 -26.67
C ARG A 217 8.82 19.23 -27.60
N HIS A 218 9.19 20.42 -27.12
CA HIS A 218 9.93 21.41 -27.91
C HIS A 218 11.33 20.90 -28.29
N LEU A 219 12.03 20.22 -27.37
CA LEU A 219 13.37 19.69 -27.62
C LEU A 219 13.36 18.53 -28.62
N PHE A 220 12.51 17.52 -28.41
CA PHE A 220 12.39 16.41 -29.35
C PHE A 220 11.95 16.87 -30.74
N PHE A 221 11.08 17.90 -30.80
CA PHE A 221 10.71 18.52 -32.07
C PHE A 221 11.91 19.18 -32.76
N ALA A 222 12.76 19.88 -32.01
CA ALA A 222 13.97 20.52 -32.56
C ALA A 222 14.98 19.48 -33.09
N GLN A 223 15.05 18.29 -32.49
CA GLN A 223 15.87 17.17 -32.94
C GLN A 223 15.28 16.38 -34.11
N ASN A 224 14.05 16.70 -34.55
CA ASN A 224 13.25 15.93 -35.50
C ASN A 224 12.97 14.48 -35.04
N ASP A 225 12.97 14.21 -33.73
CA ASP A 225 12.56 12.93 -33.17
C ASP A 225 11.03 12.87 -33.04
N VAL A 226 10.41 12.50 -34.15
CA VAL A 226 8.95 12.44 -34.29
C VAL A 226 8.32 11.38 -33.38
N GLY A 227 9.04 10.30 -33.07
CA GLY A 227 8.59 9.24 -32.18
C GLY A 227 8.58 9.67 -30.72
N ALA A 228 9.66 10.27 -30.25
CA ALA A 228 9.74 10.84 -28.91
C ALA A 228 8.71 11.95 -28.68
N VAL A 229 8.45 12.82 -29.68
CA VAL A 229 7.35 13.80 -29.61
C VAL A 229 6.01 13.11 -29.38
N ALA A 230 5.74 11.99 -30.06
CA ALA A 230 4.50 11.25 -29.89
C ALA A 230 4.39 10.57 -28.51
N GLN A 231 5.51 10.10 -27.95
CA GLN A 231 5.56 9.56 -26.57
C GLN A 231 5.26 10.64 -25.53
N VAL A 232 5.80 11.84 -25.71
CA VAL A 232 5.49 13.00 -24.86
C VAL A 232 4.01 13.37 -24.97
N ASP A 233 3.45 13.36 -26.19
CA ASP A 233 2.03 13.61 -26.41
C ASP A 233 1.15 12.52 -25.76
N ASP A 234 1.53 11.24 -25.82
CA ASP A 234 0.82 10.18 -25.08
C ASP A 234 0.88 10.38 -23.56
N THR A 235 2.05 10.70 -23.02
CA THR A 235 2.22 10.99 -21.57
C THR A 235 1.36 12.19 -21.14
N ARG A 236 1.26 13.21 -22.00
CA ARG A 236 0.35 14.35 -21.81
C ARG A 236 -1.11 13.91 -21.81
N ALA A 237 -1.52 13.03 -22.71
CA ALA A 237 -2.88 12.51 -22.75
C ALA A 237 -3.21 11.72 -21.47
N ARG A 238 -2.29 10.91 -20.95
CA ARG A 238 -2.45 10.21 -19.66
C ARG A 238 -2.60 11.19 -18.49
N THR A 239 -1.81 12.26 -18.48
CA THR A 239 -1.92 13.34 -17.47
C THR A 239 -3.29 14.01 -17.52
N LEU A 240 -3.78 14.36 -18.73
CA LEU A 240 -5.10 14.97 -18.92
C LEU A 240 -6.25 14.01 -18.52
N LEU A 241 -6.10 12.70 -18.74
CA LEU A 241 -7.08 11.71 -18.27
C LEU A 241 -7.15 11.64 -16.75
N ALA A 242 -6.01 11.80 -16.05
CA ALA A 242 -5.95 11.87 -14.59
C ALA A 242 -6.60 13.16 -14.05
N GLU A 243 -6.47 14.28 -14.76
CA GLU A 243 -7.17 15.55 -14.47
C GLU A 243 -8.68 15.51 -14.76
N GLY A 244 -9.17 14.49 -15.48
CA GLY A 244 -10.56 14.42 -15.93
C GLY A 244 -10.87 15.26 -17.19
N ARG A 245 -9.86 15.84 -17.86
CA ARG A 245 -10.01 16.60 -19.12
C ARG A 245 -10.03 15.69 -20.34
N VAL A 246 -11.04 14.82 -20.39
CA VAL A 246 -11.12 13.69 -21.33
C VAL A 246 -11.11 14.13 -22.81
N ALA A 247 -11.83 15.20 -23.16
CA ALA A 247 -11.91 15.67 -24.56
C ALA A 247 -10.55 16.17 -25.09
N GLU A 248 -9.76 16.84 -24.24
CA GLU A 248 -8.42 17.27 -24.60
C GLU A 248 -7.47 16.08 -24.69
N ALA A 249 -7.58 15.13 -23.75
CA ALA A 249 -6.81 13.90 -23.77
C ALA A 249 -7.03 13.09 -25.06
N GLU A 250 -8.28 12.95 -25.53
CA GLU A 250 -8.59 12.28 -26.79
C GLU A 250 -7.87 12.93 -27.97
N ARG A 251 -7.92 14.28 -28.06
CA ARG A 251 -7.30 15.01 -29.16
C ARG A 251 -5.79 14.80 -29.20
N VAL A 252 -5.15 14.83 -28.04
CA VAL A 252 -3.69 14.63 -27.92
C VAL A 252 -3.32 13.18 -28.21
N ALA A 253 -4.02 12.21 -27.62
CA ALA A 253 -3.78 10.77 -27.85
C ALA A 253 -3.96 10.40 -29.33
N ARG A 254 -5.01 10.92 -29.99
CA ARG A 254 -5.26 10.73 -31.43
C ARG A 254 -4.10 11.19 -32.30
N ASN A 255 -3.49 12.33 -31.94
CA ASN A 255 -2.34 12.84 -32.67
C ASN A 255 -1.09 11.97 -32.43
N ALA A 256 -0.85 11.54 -31.18
CA ALA A 256 0.23 10.63 -30.85
C ALA A 256 0.13 9.31 -31.65
N VAL A 257 -1.05 8.67 -31.64
CA VAL A 257 -1.31 7.44 -32.41
C VAL A 257 -1.05 7.65 -33.90
N ARG A 258 -1.59 8.71 -34.52
CA ARG A 258 -1.38 9.00 -35.96
C ARG A 258 0.08 9.20 -36.34
N THR A 259 0.88 9.72 -35.42
CA THR A 259 2.31 9.93 -35.61
C THR A 259 3.06 8.59 -35.51
N LEU A 260 2.78 7.81 -34.47
CA LEU A 260 3.40 6.50 -34.25
C LEU A 260 3.01 5.47 -35.33
N GLU A 261 1.79 5.56 -35.89
CA GLU A 261 1.34 4.72 -37.01
C GLU A 261 2.17 4.91 -38.29
N LYS A 262 2.79 6.07 -38.46
CA LYS A 262 3.65 6.39 -39.61
C LYS A 262 5.10 6.01 -39.36
N GLY A 263 5.47 5.68 -38.13
CA GLY A 263 6.81 5.27 -37.73
C GLY A 263 6.91 3.76 -37.48
N ASP A 264 8.12 3.31 -37.14
CA ASP A 264 8.43 1.90 -36.87
C ASP A 264 8.32 1.53 -35.36
N GLU A 265 7.87 2.45 -34.52
CA GLU A 265 7.82 2.31 -33.05
C GLU A 265 6.57 1.56 -32.54
N GLN A 266 6.44 0.29 -32.95
CA GLN A 266 5.23 -0.51 -32.70
C GLN A 266 4.95 -0.79 -31.22
N ALA A 267 5.96 -0.93 -30.36
CA ALA A 267 5.76 -1.15 -28.92
C ALA A 267 5.10 0.06 -28.24
N VAL A 268 5.54 1.27 -28.61
CA VAL A 268 5.02 2.53 -28.11
C VAL A 268 3.62 2.80 -28.65
N LEU A 269 3.35 2.39 -29.89
CA LEU A 269 2.03 2.49 -30.50
C LEU A 269 0.95 1.74 -29.70
N ALA A 270 1.26 0.58 -29.11
CA ALA A 270 0.31 -0.16 -28.29
C ALA A 270 -0.13 0.62 -27.03
N GLU A 271 0.80 1.34 -26.40
CA GLU A 271 0.48 2.18 -25.24
C GLU A 271 -0.39 3.38 -25.65
N ALA A 272 -0.02 4.08 -26.72
CA ALA A 272 -0.80 5.21 -27.24
C ALA A 272 -2.21 4.81 -27.68
N LEU A 273 -2.36 3.65 -28.32
CA LEU A 273 -3.67 3.08 -28.67
C LEU A 273 -4.50 2.76 -27.42
N THR A 274 -3.86 2.30 -26.34
CA THR A 274 -4.53 2.04 -25.07
C THR A 274 -5.05 3.34 -24.46
N THR A 275 -4.21 4.37 -24.36
CA THR A 275 -4.58 5.71 -23.88
C THR A 275 -5.74 6.30 -24.70
N HIS A 276 -5.67 6.19 -26.03
CA HIS A 276 -6.73 6.71 -26.91
C HIS A 276 -8.05 5.94 -26.75
N GLY A 277 -7.97 4.61 -26.62
CA GLY A 277 -9.13 3.75 -26.36
C GLY A 277 -9.82 4.09 -25.03
N VAL A 278 -9.06 4.33 -23.97
CA VAL A 278 -9.57 4.79 -22.66
C VAL A 278 -10.24 6.15 -22.79
N ALA A 279 -9.63 7.10 -23.50
CA ALA A 279 -10.22 8.42 -23.72
C ALA A 279 -11.58 8.34 -24.43
N PHE A 280 -11.71 7.51 -25.47
CA PHE A 280 -13.00 7.28 -26.13
C PHE A 280 -14.05 6.65 -25.21
N ALA A 281 -13.65 5.67 -24.39
CA ALA A 281 -14.58 5.01 -23.48
C ALA A 281 -15.15 6.01 -22.47
N ARG A 282 -14.30 6.88 -21.92
CA ARG A 282 -14.71 7.95 -20.99
C ARG A 282 -15.53 9.06 -21.64
N LEU A 283 -15.41 9.26 -22.96
CA LEU A 283 -16.30 10.11 -23.75
C LEU A 283 -17.64 9.42 -24.11
N GLY A 284 -17.79 8.13 -23.82
CA GLY A 284 -18.99 7.35 -24.11
C GLY A 284 -19.03 6.72 -25.52
N ASP A 285 -17.99 6.86 -26.34
CA ASP A 285 -17.88 6.16 -27.64
C ASP A 285 -17.26 4.76 -27.44
N TYR A 286 -18.05 3.88 -26.87
CA TYR A 286 -17.66 2.50 -26.59
C TYR A 286 -17.28 1.69 -27.85
N PRO A 287 -17.96 1.82 -29.01
CA PRO A 287 -17.55 1.14 -30.23
C PRO A 287 -16.14 1.52 -30.71
N SER A 288 -15.77 2.80 -30.69
CA SER A 288 -14.43 3.24 -31.06
C SER A 288 -13.39 2.81 -30.03
N ALA A 289 -13.70 2.93 -28.73
CA ALA A 289 -12.85 2.43 -27.65
C ALA A 289 -12.52 0.95 -27.79
N LYS A 290 -13.53 0.10 -28.04
CA LYS A 290 -13.34 -1.35 -28.21
C LYS A 290 -12.42 -1.68 -29.37
N ARG A 291 -12.57 -1.00 -30.52
CA ARG A 291 -11.70 -1.21 -31.69
C ARG A 291 -10.25 -0.84 -31.39
N LEU A 292 -10.01 0.29 -30.73
CA LEU A 292 -8.67 0.76 -30.41
C LEU A 292 -7.98 -0.13 -29.37
N LEU A 293 -8.69 -0.53 -28.31
CA LEU A 293 -8.14 -1.43 -27.30
C LEU A 293 -7.85 -2.82 -27.85
N GLN A 294 -8.70 -3.34 -28.74
CA GLN A 294 -8.44 -4.61 -29.42
C GLN A 294 -7.18 -4.52 -30.30
N ARG A 295 -7.02 -3.41 -31.03
CA ARG A 295 -5.83 -3.15 -31.83
C ARG A 295 -4.57 -2.97 -30.97
N ALA A 296 -4.68 -2.33 -29.80
CA ALA A 296 -3.58 -2.22 -28.84
C ALA A 296 -3.07 -3.60 -28.40
N ILE A 297 -4.00 -4.54 -28.12
CA ILE A 297 -3.68 -5.93 -27.79
C ILE A 297 -2.94 -6.60 -28.95
N GLU A 298 -3.47 -6.49 -30.16
CA GLU A 298 -2.87 -7.09 -31.36
C GLU A 298 -1.45 -6.58 -31.60
N VAL A 299 -1.24 -5.27 -31.55
CA VAL A 299 0.08 -4.65 -31.70
C VAL A 299 1.03 -5.17 -30.63
N ALA A 300 0.65 -5.13 -29.35
CA ALA A 300 1.49 -5.61 -28.25
C ALA A 300 1.83 -7.11 -28.36
N GLU A 301 0.87 -7.96 -28.76
CA GLU A 301 1.12 -9.39 -28.98
C GLU A 301 2.09 -9.62 -30.16
N THR A 302 1.97 -8.86 -31.25
CA THR A 302 2.89 -8.97 -32.40
C THR A 302 4.31 -8.50 -32.10
N THR A 303 4.47 -7.50 -31.22
CA THR A 303 5.79 -6.99 -30.80
C THR A 303 6.41 -7.80 -29.67
N GLY A 304 5.72 -8.85 -29.17
CA GLY A 304 6.21 -9.65 -28.06
C GLY A 304 6.18 -8.92 -26.71
N ASP A 305 5.27 -7.97 -26.53
CA ASP A 305 5.04 -7.23 -25.28
C ASP A 305 3.82 -7.82 -24.53
N PRO A 306 4.01 -8.84 -23.68
CA PRO A 306 2.93 -9.43 -22.89
C PRO A 306 2.36 -8.43 -21.88
N GLU A 307 3.14 -7.45 -21.43
CA GLU A 307 2.71 -6.49 -20.41
C GLU A 307 1.77 -5.45 -20.99
N GLY A 308 2.12 -4.84 -22.13
CA GLY A 308 1.24 -3.96 -22.89
C GLY A 308 -0.07 -4.65 -23.29
N ALA A 309 0.00 -5.90 -23.77
CA ALA A 309 -1.18 -6.68 -24.09
C ALA A 309 -2.06 -6.94 -22.86
N GLY A 310 -1.44 -7.23 -21.71
CA GLY A 310 -2.13 -7.36 -20.42
C GLY A 310 -2.81 -6.06 -19.99
N ARG A 311 -2.10 -4.92 -20.02
CA ARG A 311 -2.63 -3.60 -19.63
C ARG A 311 -3.79 -3.17 -20.53
N ALA A 312 -3.73 -3.43 -21.82
CA ALA A 312 -4.84 -3.15 -22.74
C ALA A 312 -6.08 -4.01 -22.42
N LYS A 313 -5.90 -5.31 -22.09
CA LYS A 313 -7.00 -6.19 -21.65
C LYS A 313 -7.64 -5.74 -20.34
N LEU A 314 -6.84 -5.27 -19.37
CA LEU A 314 -7.38 -4.69 -18.13
C LEU A 314 -8.18 -3.42 -18.43
N SER A 315 -7.70 -2.56 -19.33
CA SER A 315 -8.40 -1.33 -19.73
C SER A 315 -9.77 -1.60 -20.37
N ILE A 316 -9.92 -2.71 -21.11
CA ILE A 316 -11.24 -3.17 -21.61
C ILE A 316 -12.18 -3.49 -20.44
N ILE A 317 -11.71 -4.20 -19.42
CA ILE A 317 -12.55 -4.55 -18.26
C ILE A 317 -12.89 -3.30 -17.45
N GLU A 318 -11.93 -2.39 -17.28
CA GLU A 318 -12.10 -1.17 -16.50
C GLU A 318 -13.13 -0.23 -17.14
N GLU A 319 -13.01 -0.01 -18.45
CA GLU A 319 -13.77 1.04 -19.13
C GLU A 319 -15.01 0.49 -19.87
N LEU A 320 -15.02 -0.78 -20.25
CA LEU A 320 -16.06 -1.39 -21.10
C LEU A 320 -16.82 -2.55 -20.45
N SER A 321 -16.73 -2.76 -19.13
CA SER A 321 -17.45 -3.84 -18.44
C SER A 321 -18.95 -3.81 -18.66
N GLY A 322 -19.58 -2.63 -18.61
CA GLY A 322 -21.02 -2.47 -18.83
C GLY A 322 -21.48 -2.79 -20.26
N GLN A 323 -20.56 -2.79 -21.24
CA GLN A 323 -20.84 -2.99 -22.67
C GLN A 323 -20.35 -4.36 -23.18
N THR A 324 -19.69 -5.14 -22.33
CA THR A 324 -19.05 -6.41 -22.72
C THR A 324 -19.76 -7.58 -22.06
N PRO A 325 -20.17 -8.62 -22.81
CA PRO A 325 -20.81 -9.80 -22.24
C PRO A 325 -19.94 -10.48 -21.17
N ALA A 326 -20.56 -10.94 -20.08
CA ALA A 326 -19.84 -11.54 -18.95
C ALA A 326 -18.91 -12.73 -19.32
N PRO A 327 -19.29 -13.64 -20.23
CA PRO A 327 -18.37 -14.70 -20.68
C PRO A 327 -17.11 -14.15 -21.39
N GLN A 328 -17.25 -13.05 -22.13
CA GLN A 328 -16.11 -12.38 -22.77
C GLN A 328 -15.23 -11.69 -21.72
N LEU A 329 -15.83 -11.03 -20.71
CA LEU A 329 -15.08 -10.42 -19.60
C LEU A 329 -14.25 -11.45 -18.82
N VAL A 330 -14.81 -12.63 -18.54
CA VAL A 330 -14.07 -13.73 -17.88
C VAL A 330 -12.88 -14.17 -18.72
N SER A 331 -13.07 -14.35 -20.03
CA SER A 331 -12.00 -14.75 -20.95
C SER A 331 -10.89 -13.69 -21.02
N ILE A 332 -11.26 -12.41 -21.15
CA ILE A 332 -10.31 -11.29 -21.19
C ILE A 332 -9.53 -11.22 -19.87
N TYR A 333 -10.20 -11.36 -18.72
CA TYR A 333 -9.57 -11.33 -17.41
C TYR A 333 -8.57 -12.48 -17.22
N GLN A 334 -8.96 -13.71 -17.56
CA GLN A 334 -8.07 -14.87 -17.46
C GLN A 334 -6.84 -14.71 -18.36
N SER A 335 -7.01 -14.19 -19.57
CA SER A 335 -5.89 -13.87 -20.45
C SER A 335 -4.99 -12.78 -19.86
N ALA A 336 -5.56 -11.70 -19.32
CA ALA A 336 -4.80 -10.61 -18.71
C ALA A 336 -3.99 -11.10 -17.52
N ALA A 337 -4.62 -11.84 -16.60
CA ALA A 337 -3.96 -12.42 -15.43
C ALA A 337 -2.83 -13.39 -15.81
N LYS A 338 -2.97 -14.14 -16.91
CA LYS A 338 -1.90 -15.02 -17.42
C LYS A 338 -0.71 -14.22 -17.95
N LEU A 339 -0.97 -13.20 -18.77
CA LEU A 339 0.07 -12.34 -19.34
C LEU A 339 0.82 -11.56 -18.26
N LEU A 340 0.09 -11.09 -17.26
CA LEU A 340 0.61 -10.24 -16.19
C LEU A 340 1.12 -11.02 -14.96
N LYS A 341 1.18 -12.35 -15.03
CA LYS A 341 1.58 -13.21 -13.90
C LYS A 341 2.98 -12.89 -13.36
N GLN A 342 3.88 -12.46 -14.24
CA GLN A 342 5.26 -12.08 -13.91
C GLN A 342 5.48 -10.57 -13.95
N SER A 343 4.41 -9.78 -14.08
CA SER A 343 4.51 -8.33 -14.13
C SER A 343 5.21 -7.83 -12.88
N GLN A 344 6.17 -6.94 -13.11
CA GLN A 344 6.93 -6.28 -12.07
C GLN A 344 6.29 -4.94 -11.69
N ASP A 345 5.18 -4.52 -12.31
CA ASP A 345 4.46 -3.30 -11.94
C ASP A 345 3.43 -3.57 -10.82
N PRO A 346 3.54 -2.96 -9.63
CA PRO A 346 2.64 -3.13 -8.51
C PRO A 346 1.24 -2.59 -8.76
N SER A 347 1.10 -1.61 -9.66
CA SER A 347 -0.21 -1.13 -10.08
C SER A 347 -1.02 -2.27 -10.70
N THR A 348 -0.35 -3.24 -11.33
CA THR A 348 -0.95 -4.41 -11.96
C THR A 348 -1.75 -5.26 -10.99
N SER A 349 -1.22 -5.51 -9.78
CA SER A 349 -1.93 -6.31 -8.77
C SER A 349 -3.23 -5.63 -8.33
N LYS A 350 -3.18 -4.31 -8.08
CA LYS A 350 -4.37 -3.51 -7.73
C LYS A 350 -5.39 -3.50 -8.87
N ARG A 351 -4.95 -3.28 -10.10
CA ARG A 351 -5.81 -3.29 -11.30
C ARG A 351 -6.44 -4.65 -11.54
N LEU A 352 -5.70 -5.75 -11.37
CA LEU A 352 -6.23 -7.11 -11.47
C LEU A 352 -7.33 -7.35 -10.44
N ILE A 353 -7.14 -6.94 -9.18
CA ILE A 353 -8.17 -7.06 -8.14
C ILE A 353 -9.43 -6.25 -8.51
N ALA A 354 -9.26 -4.99 -8.93
CA ALA A 354 -10.38 -4.14 -9.34
C ALA A 354 -11.13 -4.72 -10.57
N CYS A 355 -10.38 -5.24 -11.55
CA CYS A 355 -10.96 -5.92 -12.71
C CYS A 355 -11.73 -7.18 -12.32
N ALA A 356 -11.20 -7.99 -11.39
CA ALA A 356 -11.88 -9.18 -10.90
C ALA A 356 -13.23 -8.83 -10.27
N GLN A 357 -13.30 -7.75 -9.49
CA GLN A 357 -14.55 -7.25 -8.91
C GLN A 357 -15.56 -6.87 -10.00
N LYS A 358 -15.13 -6.14 -11.04
CA LYS A 358 -15.99 -5.77 -12.18
C LYS A 358 -16.51 -6.99 -12.96
N VAL A 359 -15.67 -8.02 -13.13
CA VAL A 359 -16.07 -9.29 -13.79
C VAL A 359 -17.13 -10.02 -12.95
N ILE A 360 -16.93 -10.12 -11.64
CA ILE A 360 -17.89 -10.75 -10.71
C ILE A 360 -19.24 -10.02 -10.76
N GLU A 361 -19.23 -8.69 -10.76
CA GLU A 361 -20.45 -7.89 -10.85
C GLU A 361 -21.17 -8.10 -12.19
N GLY A 362 -20.43 -8.15 -13.30
CA GLY A 362 -20.97 -8.47 -14.62
C GLY A 362 -21.64 -9.85 -14.70
N LEU A 363 -21.13 -10.85 -13.96
CA LEU A 363 -21.74 -12.19 -13.91
C LEU A 363 -23.04 -12.23 -13.08
N ARG A 364 -23.13 -11.42 -12.02
CA ARG A 364 -24.31 -11.34 -11.15
C ARG A 364 -25.56 -10.82 -11.87
N THR A 365 -25.38 -10.00 -12.90
CA THR A 365 -26.50 -9.32 -13.59
C THR A 365 -27.25 -10.17 -14.63
N ARG A 366 -26.80 -11.40 -14.97
CA ARG A 366 -27.47 -12.22 -16.01
C ARG A 366 -27.68 -13.72 -15.76
N GLU A 367 -27.15 -14.32 -14.69
CA GLU A 367 -27.34 -15.76 -14.43
C GLU A 367 -28.02 -16.07 -13.09
N PHE A 368 -29.24 -15.59 -12.85
CA PHE A 368 -30.12 -16.14 -11.79
C PHE A 368 -31.63 -16.01 -12.09
N GLN A 369 -32.05 -16.15 -13.36
CA GLN A 369 -33.44 -16.45 -13.69
C GLN A 369 -33.56 -17.94 -14.03
N GLY A 370 -33.98 -18.77 -13.06
CA GLY A 370 -34.38 -20.16 -13.32
C GLY A 370 -33.75 -21.25 -12.47
N TYR A 371 -32.78 -20.93 -11.61
CA TYR A 371 -32.37 -21.82 -10.53
C TYR A 371 -32.95 -21.30 -9.23
N GLU A 372 -33.89 -22.03 -8.62
CA GLU A 372 -34.14 -21.88 -7.19
C GLU A 372 -32.81 -22.11 -6.48
N ALA A 373 -32.17 -21.02 -6.07
CA ALA A 373 -30.99 -21.03 -5.26
C ALA A 373 -31.35 -21.72 -3.94
N LYS A 374 -31.17 -23.04 -3.87
CA LYS A 374 -31.09 -23.73 -2.59
C LYS A 374 -29.83 -23.24 -1.90
N ASP A 375 -30.03 -22.13 -1.18
CA ASP A 375 -29.21 -21.65 -0.08
C ASP A 375 -27.78 -21.25 -0.53
N LEU A 376 -27.66 -20.11 -1.22
CA LEU A 376 -26.39 -19.39 -1.50
C LEU A 376 -26.09 -18.34 -0.42
N SER A 377 -26.40 -18.64 0.84
CA SER A 377 -26.01 -17.78 1.96
C SER A 377 -24.50 -17.83 2.20
N TRP A 378 -23.92 -16.79 2.82
CA TRP A 378 -22.55 -16.83 3.34
C TRP A 378 -22.31 -18.03 4.28
N ALA A 379 -23.38 -18.51 4.93
CA ALA A 379 -23.36 -19.73 5.72
C ALA A 379 -23.15 -20.99 4.85
N SER A 380 -23.71 -21.03 3.64
CA SER A 380 -23.50 -22.10 2.65
C SER A 380 -22.07 -22.11 2.11
N PHE A 381 -21.49 -20.94 1.79
CA PHE A 381 -20.08 -20.83 1.39
C PHE A 381 -19.13 -21.26 2.52
N LYS A 382 -19.35 -20.77 3.74
CA LYS A 382 -18.61 -21.22 4.94
C LYS A 382 -18.75 -22.74 5.17
N ARG A 383 -19.92 -23.32 4.87
CA ARG A 383 -20.18 -24.76 4.96
C ARG A 383 -19.38 -25.54 3.91
N GLU A 384 -19.29 -25.05 2.68
CA GLU A 384 -18.49 -25.68 1.63
C GLU A 384 -16.98 -25.56 1.88
N ILE A 385 -16.49 -24.41 2.34
CA ILE A 385 -15.09 -24.27 2.79
C ILE A 385 -14.79 -25.25 3.93
N ARG A 386 -15.69 -25.37 4.92
CA ARG A 386 -15.52 -26.33 6.02
C ARG A 386 -15.53 -27.77 5.52
N LYS A 387 -16.33 -28.12 4.52
CA LYS A 387 -16.30 -29.46 3.90
C LYS A 387 -14.97 -29.73 3.20
N ALA A 388 -14.45 -28.77 2.44
CA ALA A 388 -13.15 -28.88 1.77
C ALA A 388 -11.98 -28.96 2.77
N GLU A 389 -11.95 -28.08 3.79
CA GLU A 389 -10.97 -28.11 4.88
C GLU A 389 -11.00 -29.47 5.58
N LYS A 390 -12.19 -29.96 5.95
CA LYS A 390 -12.36 -31.29 6.55
C LYS A 390 -11.82 -32.43 5.68
N ALA A 391 -12.09 -32.41 4.37
CA ALA A 391 -11.64 -33.46 3.45
C ALA A 391 -10.11 -33.52 3.37
N LEU A 392 -9.45 -32.37 3.31
CA LEU A 392 -7.99 -32.27 3.30
C LEU A 392 -7.37 -32.75 4.62
N LEU A 393 -7.91 -32.31 5.76
CA LEU A 393 -7.44 -32.74 7.07
C LEU A 393 -7.64 -34.25 7.29
N ALA A 394 -8.79 -34.79 6.88
CA ALA A 394 -9.07 -36.22 6.98
C ALA A 394 -8.13 -37.06 6.12
N ARG A 395 -7.82 -36.59 4.89
CA ARG A 395 -6.85 -37.24 4.00
C ARG A 395 -5.46 -37.25 4.61
N ALA A 396 -4.95 -36.09 5.05
CA ALA A 396 -3.64 -35.98 5.67
C ALA A 396 -3.53 -36.83 6.95
N LEU A 397 -4.60 -36.93 7.75
CA LEU A 397 -4.64 -37.81 8.93
C LEU A 397 -4.62 -39.29 8.55
N ARG A 398 -5.28 -39.72 7.46
CA ARG A 398 -5.21 -41.11 6.98
C ARG A 398 -3.82 -41.46 6.45
N GLU A 399 -3.25 -40.59 5.62
CA GLU A 399 -1.89 -40.75 5.08
C GLU A 399 -0.82 -40.75 6.19
N ALA A 400 -1.08 -40.04 7.27
CA ALA A 400 -0.23 -40.02 8.46
C ALA A 400 -0.53 -41.12 9.49
N GLU A 401 -1.36 -42.12 9.17
CA GLU A 401 -1.78 -43.20 10.09
C GLU A 401 -2.34 -42.69 11.43
N GLY A 402 -3.08 -41.58 11.37
CA GLY A 402 -3.66 -40.89 12.53
C GLY A 402 -2.67 -40.03 13.32
N SER A 403 -1.40 -39.94 12.94
CA SER A 403 -0.41 -39.08 13.60
C SER A 403 -0.63 -37.60 13.25
N VAL A 404 -1.05 -36.81 14.23
CA VAL A 404 -1.30 -35.38 14.04
C VAL A 404 -0.02 -34.60 13.73
N THR A 405 1.13 -35.02 14.27
CA THR A 405 2.42 -34.36 14.00
C THR A 405 2.86 -34.58 12.55
N LYS A 406 2.72 -35.81 12.02
CA LYS A 406 3.03 -36.10 10.62
C LYS A 406 2.03 -35.43 9.67
N ALA A 407 0.74 -35.48 9.98
CA ALA A 407 -0.30 -34.79 9.20
C ALA A 407 -0.08 -33.26 9.16
N ALA A 408 0.36 -32.66 10.26
CA ALA A 408 0.70 -31.24 10.32
C ALA A 408 1.86 -30.90 9.39
N HIS A 409 2.88 -31.76 9.30
CA HIS A 409 4.01 -31.58 8.40
C HIS A 409 3.62 -31.75 6.93
N LEU A 410 2.80 -32.76 6.59
CA LEU A 410 2.26 -32.95 5.23
C LEU A 410 1.43 -31.76 4.75
N LEU A 411 0.78 -31.05 5.67
CA LEU A 411 -0.01 -29.86 5.40
C LEU A 411 0.79 -28.54 5.54
N GLY A 412 2.10 -28.60 5.76
CA GLY A 412 2.98 -27.42 5.81
C GLY A 412 2.92 -26.60 7.10
N PHE A 413 2.31 -27.10 8.19
CA PHE A 413 2.28 -26.38 9.47
C PHE A 413 3.64 -26.41 10.17
N LYS A 414 4.14 -25.23 10.57
CA LYS A 414 5.37 -25.09 11.40
C LYS A 414 5.24 -25.79 12.76
N HIS A 415 4.03 -25.82 13.33
CA HIS A 415 3.76 -26.45 14.63
C HIS A 415 2.50 -27.31 14.58
N HIS A 416 2.60 -28.55 15.06
CA HIS A 416 1.47 -29.50 15.13
C HIS A 416 0.32 -29.01 16.02
N GLN A 417 0.59 -28.07 16.94
CA GLN A 417 -0.43 -27.45 17.79
C GLN A 417 -1.46 -26.65 16.98
N SER A 418 -1.08 -26.09 15.82
CA SER A 418 -1.97 -25.37 14.92
C SER A 418 -3.01 -26.31 14.31
N LEU A 419 -2.59 -27.48 13.85
CA LEU A 419 -3.50 -28.51 13.35
C LEU A 419 -4.41 -29.06 14.46
N ILE A 420 -3.88 -29.25 15.67
CA ILE A 420 -4.67 -29.65 16.85
C ILE A 420 -5.77 -28.62 17.13
N SER A 421 -5.44 -27.32 17.09
CA SER A 421 -6.40 -26.23 17.31
C SER A 421 -7.52 -26.23 16.26
N ILE A 422 -7.17 -26.33 14.97
CA ILE A 422 -8.14 -26.35 13.87
C ILE A 422 -9.13 -27.51 14.03
N ILE A 423 -8.63 -28.72 14.29
CA ILE A 423 -9.51 -29.87 14.45
C ILE A 423 -10.33 -29.76 15.75
N ASN A 424 -9.78 -29.27 16.85
CA ASN A 424 -10.51 -29.13 18.12
C ASN A 424 -11.62 -28.07 18.06
N ILE A 425 -11.43 -27.01 17.29
CA ILE A 425 -12.36 -25.88 17.19
C ILE A 425 -13.39 -26.12 16.07
N ARG A 426 -12.95 -26.60 14.90
CA ARG A 426 -13.75 -26.60 13.67
C ARG A 426 -14.18 -27.99 13.18
N HIS A 427 -13.39 -29.03 13.44
CA HIS A 427 -13.60 -30.39 12.91
C HIS A 427 -13.50 -31.48 13.98
N LYS A 428 -14.25 -31.33 15.07
CA LYS A 428 -14.18 -32.23 16.24
C LYS A 428 -14.44 -33.69 15.88
N ASP A 429 -15.16 -33.96 14.82
CA ASP A 429 -15.46 -35.29 14.32
C ASP A 429 -14.21 -36.04 13.81
N LEU A 430 -13.18 -35.32 13.34
CA LEU A 430 -11.88 -35.90 12.97
C LEU A 430 -11.04 -36.33 14.18
N LEU A 431 -11.48 -36.06 15.42
CA LEU A 431 -10.82 -36.57 16.63
C LEU A 431 -10.75 -38.09 16.66
N LYS A 432 -11.75 -38.77 16.07
CA LYS A 432 -11.83 -40.24 16.01
C LYS A 432 -10.81 -40.86 15.06
N THR A 433 -10.35 -40.09 14.06
CA THR A 433 -9.38 -40.53 13.03
C THR A 433 -7.93 -40.43 13.53
N ARG A 434 -7.70 -39.77 14.67
CA ARG A 434 -6.36 -39.61 15.25
C ARG A 434 -5.94 -40.86 16.02
N SER A 435 -4.66 -41.21 15.98
CA SER A 435 -4.10 -42.20 16.88
C SER A 435 -4.07 -41.67 18.32
N ARG A 436 -4.35 -42.53 19.30
CA ARG A 436 -4.36 -42.14 20.73
C ARG A 436 -2.98 -41.64 21.12
N ILE A 437 -2.93 -40.50 21.82
CA ILE A 437 -1.71 -39.93 22.39
C ILE A 437 -1.06 -40.99 23.30
N ARG A 438 0.04 -41.61 22.85
CA ARG A 438 0.90 -42.41 23.72
C ARG A 438 1.67 -41.45 24.62
N LYS A 439 1.37 -41.44 25.92
CA LYS A 439 2.20 -40.74 26.91
C LYS A 439 3.63 -41.28 26.79
N ARG A 440 4.57 -40.41 26.45
CA ARG A 440 6.02 -40.71 26.47
C ARG A 440 6.36 -41.21 27.88
N ARG A 441 6.95 -42.40 28.00
CA ARG A 441 7.44 -42.91 29.31
C ARG A 441 8.45 -41.90 29.86
N ARG A 442 8.19 -41.38 31.05
CA ARG A 442 9.13 -40.51 31.77
C ARG A 442 10.33 -41.37 32.19
N HIS A 443 11.53 -40.99 31.77
CA HIS A 443 12.75 -41.56 32.33
C HIS A 443 12.82 -41.18 33.82
N ILE A 444 13.03 -42.21 34.63
CA ILE A 444 13.19 -42.17 36.09
C ILE A 444 14.69 -41.95 36.34
N PHE A 445 15.16 -40.72 36.34
CA PHE A 445 16.33 -40.35 37.12
C PHE A 445 16.12 -38.93 37.64
N SER A 446 16.05 -38.87 38.96
CA SER A 446 15.94 -37.69 39.79
C SER A 446 17.33 -37.12 40.03
N GLU A 447 17.50 -35.82 39.82
CA GLU A 447 18.28 -35.04 40.77
C GLU A 447 17.69 -33.64 40.95
N SER A 448 17.42 -33.38 42.23
CA SER A 448 17.24 -32.12 42.98
C SER A 448 16.48 -30.93 42.34
N ARG A 449 15.24 -30.78 42.84
CA ARG A 449 14.37 -29.59 42.74
C ARG A 449 14.98 -28.34 43.43
N LYS A 450 14.79 -27.15 42.82
CA LYS A 450 14.01 -26.00 43.36
C LYS A 450 13.84 -24.88 42.29
N PRO A 451 12.87 -23.96 42.45
CA PRO A 451 11.76 -23.78 41.51
C PRO A 451 12.09 -22.91 40.29
N LYS A 452 11.61 -23.32 39.12
CA LYS A 452 11.45 -22.41 37.97
C LYS A 452 10.29 -21.45 38.26
N LYS A 453 10.61 -20.16 38.32
CA LYS A 453 9.69 -19.02 38.32
C LYS A 453 8.62 -19.20 37.23
N PRO A 454 7.36 -18.81 37.46
CA PRO A 454 6.44 -18.63 36.35
C PRO A 454 6.99 -17.55 35.42
N ALA A 455 7.02 -17.87 34.13
CA ALA A 455 7.12 -16.88 33.09
C ALA A 455 6.00 -15.85 33.28
N ASP A 456 6.42 -14.60 33.26
CA ASP A 456 5.73 -13.42 32.73
C ASP A 456 4.20 -13.52 32.57
N LYS A 457 3.49 -12.72 33.38
CA LYS A 457 2.23 -12.09 32.98
C LYS A 457 2.10 -10.72 33.65
N GLY A 458 2.41 -9.69 32.87
CA GLY A 458 1.47 -8.58 32.66
C GLY A 458 1.47 -7.48 33.72
N ILE A 459 2.24 -6.44 33.43
CA ILE A 459 1.79 -5.05 33.29
C ILE A 459 0.34 -4.83 33.76
N ASN A 460 0.19 -4.09 34.84
CA ASN A 460 -1.02 -3.33 35.12
C ASN A 460 -0.77 -1.89 34.68
N LYS A 461 -0.87 -1.60 33.37
CA LYS A 461 -1.12 -0.24 32.85
C LYS A 461 -2.57 -0.21 32.41
N ARG A 462 -3.38 0.61 33.07
CA ARG A 462 -4.62 1.12 32.48
C ARG A 462 -4.21 2.07 31.35
N ASN A 463 -3.90 1.52 30.18
CA ASN A 463 -4.16 2.20 28.92
C ASN A 463 -5.69 2.19 28.77
N SER A 464 -6.39 3.27 29.11
CA SER A 464 -7.79 3.37 28.70
C SER A 464 -7.83 3.63 27.20
N THR A 465 -7.81 2.52 26.47
CA THR A 465 -8.05 2.43 25.04
C THR A 465 -9.43 3.02 24.74
N ILE A 466 -9.48 4.07 23.91
CA ILE A 466 -10.74 4.70 23.46
C ILE A 466 -11.63 3.62 22.85
N LYS A 467 -12.85 3.49 23.36
CA LYS A 467 -13.82 2.49 22.91
C LYS A 467 -14.88 3.12 22.05
N ILE A 468 -14.92 2.68 20.80
CA ILE A 468 -15.91 3.13 19.81
C ILE A 468 -16.91 2.02 19.59
N LEU A 469 -18.19 2.36 19.54
CA LEU A 469 -19.20 1.47 18.97
C LEU A 469 -19.58 2.01 17.59
N HIS A 470 -19.32 1.21 16.57
CA HIS A 470 -19.63 1.52 15.18
C HIS A 470 -20.79 0.65 14.71
N ALA A 471 -21.93 1.23 14.34
CA ALA A 471 -23.06 0.49 13.77
C ALA A 471 -23.10 0.72 12.25
N GLU A 472 -22.82 -0.31 11.47
CA GLU A 472 -22.61 -0.25 10.02
C GLU A 472 -22.97 -1.61 9.40
N ASP A 473 -23.87 -1.63 8.43
CA ASP A 473 -24.32 -2.86 7.78
C ASP A 473 -23.47 -3.22 6.55
N ASP A 474 -22.71 -2.28 5.97
CA ASP A 474 -21.67 -2.55 4.97
C ASP A 474 -20.35 -3.00 5.63
N LEU A 475 -20.08 -4.29 5.52
CA LEU A 475 -18.91 -4.92 6.14
C LEU A 475 -17.56 -4.40 5.60
N THR A 476 -17.50 -3.83 4.39
CA THR A 476 -16.27 -3.29 3.81
C THR A 476 -15.90 -1.96 4.46
N VAL A 477 -16.89 -1.06 4.55
CA VAL A 477 -16.75 0.24 5.22
C VAL A 477 -16.52 0.04 6.71
N ALA A 478 -17.25 -0.90 7.33
CA ALA A 478 -17.05 -1.27 8.72
C ALA A 478 -15.62 -1.77 8.99
N SER A 479 -15.06 -2.58 8.09
CA SER A 479 -13.71 -3.14 8.23
C SER A 479 -12.63 -2.09 7.98
N LEU A 480 -12.75 -1.26 6.94
CA LEU A 480 -11.80 -0.17 6.64
C LEU A 480 -11.71 0.84 7.78
N LEU A 481 -12.85 1.31 8.28
CA LEU A 481 -12.89 2.26 9.39
C LEU A 481 -12.42 1.60 10.70
N ALA A 482 -12.81 0.34 10.96
CA ALA A 482 -12.31 -0.39 12.11
C ALA A 482 -10.80 -0.60 12.03
N GLU A 483 -10.23 -0.89 10.86
CA GLU A 483 -8.78 -1.01 10.65
C GLU A 483 -8.08 0.34 10.84
N MET A 484 -8.57 1.42 10.22
CA MET A 484 -8.05 2.79 10.42
C MET A 484 -8.04 3.22 11.89
N PHE A 485 -9.12 2.94 12.64
CA PHE A 485 -9.19 3.26 14.07
C PHE A 485 -8.39 2.28 14.95
N THR A 486 -8.25 1.02 14.54
CA THR A 486 -7.42 0.02 15.25
C THR A 486 -5.93 0.30 15.04
N LEU A 487 -5.53 0.84 13.89
CA LEU A 487 -4.19 1.39 13.62
C LEU A 487 -3.86 2.58 14.55
N GLN A 488 -4.87 3.24 15.14
CA GLN A 488 -4.73 4.25 16.20
C GLN A 488 -4.89 3.68 17.62
N ALA A 489 -4.82 2.36 17.78
CA ALA A 489 -4.99 1.63 19.04
C ALA A 489 -6.36 1.82 19.73
N TRP A 490 -7.41 2.26 19.02
CA TRP A 490 -8.77 2.33 19.55
C TRP A 490 -9.45 0.96 19.51
N LYS A 491 -10.32 0.70 20.48
CA LYS A 491 -11.12 -0.53 20.53
C LYS A 491 -12.47 -0.26 19.86
N VAL A 492 -12.61 -0.69 18.62
CA VAL A 492 -13.86 -0.57 17.88
C VAL A 492 -14.69 -1.84 18.03
N GLU A 493 -15.89 -1.72 18.57
CA GLU A 493 -16.90 -2.76 18.57
C GLU A 493 -17.90 -2.48 17.45
N VAL A 494 -17.87 -3.32 16.42
CA VAL A 494 -18.74 -3.17 15.24
C VAL A 494 -20.05 -3.92 15.48
N CYS A 495 -21.17 -3.22 15.31
CA CYS A 495 -22.53 -3.77 15.26
C CYS A 495 -23.03 -3.65 13.82
N ILE A 496 -23.80 -4.62 13.35
CA ILE A 496 -24.26 -4.64 11.95
C ILE A 496 -25.72 -4.21 11.78
N ASP A 497 -26.41 -3.92 12.89
CA ASP A 497 -27.79 -3.42 12.89
C ASP A 497 -28.05 -2.54 14.13
N GLY A 498 -29.06 -1.67 14.03
CA GLY A 498 -29.32 -0.67 15.07
C GLY A 498 -29.94 -1.25 16.35
N THR A 499 -30.64 -2.37 16.26
CA THR A 499 -31.21 -3.08 17.41
C THR A 499 -30.12 -3.66 18.31
N HIS A 500 -29.11 -4.31 17.73
CA HIS A 500 -27.96 -4.86 18.43
C HIS A 500 -27.08 -3.73 19.01
N ALA A 501 -26.90 -2.64 18.27
CA ALA A 501 -26.22 -1.45 18.79
C ALA A 501 -26.93 -0.88 20.04
N LEU A 502 -28.26 -0.77 20.04
CA LEU A 502 -29.03 -0.29 21.20
C LEU A 502 -28.93 -1.24 22.40
N GLU A 503 -28.96 -2.55 22.18
CA GLU A 503 -28.80 -3.55 23.25
C GLU A 503 -27.43 -3.40 23.92
N ARG A 504 -26.37 -3.21 23.13
CA ARG A 504 -25.00 -3.00 23.62
C ARG A 504 -24.87 -1.70 24.41
N LEU A 505 -25.48 -0.62 23.93
CA LEU A 505 -25.46 0.69 24.58
C LEU A 505 -26.33 0.77 25.83
N SER A 506 -27.34 -0.09 25.95
CA SER A 506 -28.18 -0.21 27.15
C SER A 506 -27.48 -0.99 28.28
N SER A 507 -26.37 -1.68 27.97
CA SER A 507 -25.54 -2.34 28.96
C SER A 507 -24.71 -1.34 29.78
N LYS A 508 -23.99 -1.81 30.83
CA LYS A 508 -23.09 -0.96 31.64
C LYS A 508 -21.73 -0.68 30.97
N THR A 509 -21.56 -1.03 29.70
CA THR A 509 -20.30 -0.85 28.97
C THR A 509 -20.15 0.61 28.53
N HIS A 510 -19.00 1.22 28.82
CA HIS A 510 -18.72 2.61 28.43
C HIS A 510 -18.10 2.68 27.02
N TYR A 511 -18.59 3.61 26.22
CA TYR A 511 -18.09 3.97 24.89
C TYR A 511 -17.87 5.48 24.85
N ASP A 512 -16.74 5.86 24.28
CA ASP A 512 -16.25 7.23 24.23
C ASP A 512 -16.80 7.97 22.99
N VAL A 513 -17.03 7.24 21.89
CA VAL A 513 -17.62 7.76 20.64
C VAL A 513 -18.52 6.71 20.01
N LEU A 514 -19.64 7.14 19.45
CA LEU A 514 -20.56 6.30 18.70
C LEU A 514 -20.57 6.73 17.24
N ILE A 515 -20.48 5.78 16.33
CA ILE A 515 -20.54 6.04 14.90
C ILE A 515 -21.66 5.17 14.34
N PHE A 516 -22.66 5.75 13.69
CA PHE A 516 -23.79 4.99 13.16
C PHE A 516 -23.99 5.34 11.69
N ASP A 517 -24.25 4.34 10.87
CA ASP A 517 -24.91 4.58 9.60
C ASP A 517 -26.34 5.10 9.84
N LYS A 518 -26.77 6.03 8.99
CA LYS A 518 -28.14 6.53 8.92
C LYS A 518 -29.11 5.40 8.57
N ASP A 519 -28.77 4.55 7.60
CA ASP A 519 -29.69 3.60 6.98
C ASP A 519 -29.56 2.16 7.54
N LEU A 520 -29.49 2.04 8.87
CA LEU A 520 -29.35 0.73 9.53
C LEU A 520 -30.64 -0.11 9.53
N PRO A 521 -30.53 -1.44 9.34
CA PRO A 521 -31.65 -2.35 9.47
C PRO A 521 -32.12 -2.49 10.94
N GLY A 522 -33.40 -2.80 11.11
CA GLY A 522 -34.06 -2.92 12.43
C GLY A 522 -34.39 -1.58 13.03
N LEU A 523 -33.40 -0.93 13.65
CA LEU A 523 -33.53 0.41 14.21
C LEU A 523 -32.75 1.42 13.37
N ASN A 524 -33.45 2.35 12.72
CA ASN A 524 -32.79 3.38 11.90
C ASN A 524 -31.81 4.23 12.74
N GLY A 525 -30.69 4.67 12.15
CA GLY A 525 -29.64 5.41 12.85
C GLY A 525 -30.13 6.68 13.57
N LEU A 526 -31.10 7.40 13.00
CA LEU A 526 -31.68 8.59 13.65
C LEU A 526 -32.55 8.23 14.85
N GLU A 527 -33.34 7.15 14.74
CA GLU A 527 -34.12 6.64 15.86
C GLU A 527 -33.23 6.09 16.98
N LEU A 528 -32.12 5.44 16.60
CA LEU A 528 -31.11 4.94 17.52
C LEU A 528 -30.51 6.09 18.33
N VAL A 529 -30.16 7.22 17.70
CA VAL A 529 -29.68 8.41 18.41
C VAL A 529 -30.68 8.89 19.45
N SER A 530 -31.96 9.03 19.08
CA SER A 530 -32.99 9.51 20.01
C SER A 530 -33.11 8.60 21.24
N ARG A 531 -33.07 7.28 21.04
CA ARG A 531 -33.13 6.30 22.14
C ARG A 531 -31.85 6.34 22.99
N VAL A 532 -30.66 6.40 22.38
CA VAL A 532 -29.37 6.49 23.09
C VAL A 532 -29.29 7.77 23.94
N ARG A 533 -29.84 8.89 23.47
CA ARG A 533 -29.87 10.15 24.24
C ARG A 533 -30.76 10.10 25.49
N SER A 534 -31.71 9.16 25.55
CA SER A 534 -32.52 8.91 26.75
C SER A 534 -31.80 8.06 27.81
N ILE A 535 -30.68 7.42 27.45
CA ILE A 535 -29.87 6.60 28.37
C ILE A 535 -28.94 7.52 29.19
N PRO A 536 -29.03 7.55 30.54
CA PRO A 536 -28.34 8.55 31.37
C PRO A 536 -26.81 8.63 31.16
N HIS A 537 -26.12 7.50 30.99
CA HIS A 537 -24.66 7.44 30.84
C HIS A 537 -24.15 7.65 29.40
N HIS A 538 -25.05 7.70 28.40
CA HIS A 538 -24.72 8.02 27.00
C HIS A 538 -25.38 9.28 26.46
N ARG A 539 -26.14 9.99 27.32
CA ARG A 539 -26.85 11.23 26.99
C ARG A 539 -25.97 12.31 26.35
N ARG A 540 -24.67 12.34 26.67
CA ARG A 540 -23.70 13.31 26.14
C ARG A 540 -22.59 12.70 25.28
N THR A 541 -22.59 11.38 25.07
CA THR A 541 -21.55 10.72 24.26
C THR A 541 -21.60 11.22 22.81
N PRO A 542 -20.49 11.68 22.21
CA PRO A 542 -20.47 12.14 20.81
C PRO A 542 -21.00 11.08 19.85
N ILE A 543 -21.85 11.48 18.89
CA ILE A 543 -22.37 10.59 17.84
C ILE A 543 -21.99 11.15 16.46
N ILE A 544 -21.41 10.32 15.62
CA ILE A 544 -21.12 10.60 14.22
C ILE A 544 -22.08 9.78 13.37
N MET A 545 -22.72 10.40 12.40
CA MET A 545 -23.65 9.74 11.50
C MET A 545 -23.05 9.67 10.10
N LEU A 546 -22.99 8.47 9.54
CA LEU A 546 -22.49 8.21 8.19
C LEU A 546 -23.68 8.07 7.22
N SER A 547 -23.58 8.59 6.00
CA SER A 547 -24.63 8.47 4.97
C SER A 547 -24.05 8.33 3.57
N GLY A 548 -24.70 7.56 2.69
CA GLY A 548 -24.27 7.29 1.31
C GLY A 548 -24.81 8.24 0.23
N GLU A 549 -25.68 9.19 0.57
CA GLU A 549 -26.14 10.24 -0.37
C GLU A 549 -25.26 11.50 -0.24
N GLU A 550 -25.01 12.23 -1.34
CA GLU A 550 -24.44 13.57 -1.26
C GLU A 550 -25.36 14.45 -0.40
N CYS A 551 -24.83 14.92 0.73
CA CYS A 551 -25.57 15.68 1.72
C CYS A 551 -26.18 16.99 1.13
N GLU A 552 -27.39 16.91 0.58
CA GLU A 552 -28.26 18.08 0.49
C GLU A 552 -28.68 18.46 1.91
N LYS A 553 -27.99 19.47 2.44
CA LYS A 553 -28.18 20.19 3.71
C LYS A 553 -29.42 19.72 4.50
N ALA A 554 -29.24 18.72 5.37
CA ALA A 554 -30.14 18.56 6.49
C ALA A 554 -30.14 19.88 7.31
N PRO A 555 -31.29 20.42 7.71
CA PRO A 555 -31.35 21.72 8.38
C PRO A 555 -30.49 21.69 9.64
N ALA A 556 -29.46 22.54 9.67
CA ALA A 556 -28.38 22.60 10.67
C ALA A 556 -28.88 22.65 12.13
N THR A 557 -30.15 22.97 12.34
CA THR A 557 -30.84 22.98 13.63
C THR A 557 -30.97 21.58 14.26
N ILE A 558 -31.17 20.50 13.49
CA ILE A 558 -31.32 19.13 14.05
C ILE A 558 -29.97 18.56 14.52
N ALA A 559 -28.91 18.74 13.72
CA ALA A 559 -27.56 18.27 14.02
C ALA A 559 -26.99 18.93 15.30
N ARG A 560 -27.28 20.23 15.50
CA ARG A 560 -26.82 21.01 16.65
C ARG A 560 -27.55 20.66 17.96
N VAL A 561 -28.83 20.27 17.89
CA VAL A 561 -29.63 19.93 19.09
C VAL A 561 -29.34 18.51 19.59
N LEU A 562 -29.00 17.57 18.70
CA LEU A 562 -28.72 16.17 19.05
C LEU A 562 -27.22 15.83 19.20
N ASN A 563 -26.33 16.79 18.93
CA ASN A 563 -24.88 16.66 18.93
C ASN A 563 -24.42 15.52 17.99
N ILE A 564 -24.87 15.62 16.72
CA ILE A 564 -24.57 14.68 15.64
C ILE A 564 -23.71 15.38 14.59
N THR A 565 -22.62 14.75 14.17
CA THR A 565 -21.84 15.17 13.00
C THR A 565 -22.18 14.25 11.82
N LEU A 566 -22.83 14.78 10.77
CA LEU A 566 -23.12 14.05 9.53
C LEU A 566 -21.86 14.06 8.64
N LYS A 567 -21.44 12.89 8.14
CA LYS A 567 -20.37 12.76 7.14
C LYS A 567 -20.80 11.82 6.02
N ASN A 568 -20.45 12.18 4.79
CA ASN A 568 -20.60 11.29 3.66
C ASN A 568 -19.60 10.14 3.82
N LYS A 569 -20.03 8.91 3.54
CA LYS A 569 -19.17 7.73 3.56
C LYS A 569 -18.10 7.78 2.47
#